data_AF-A0A8X8B5T7-F1
#
_entry.id   AF-A0A8X8B5T7-F1
#
_cell.length_a   1.000
_cell.length_b   1.000
_cell.length_c   1.000
_cell.angle_alpha   90.00
_cell.angle_beta   90.00
_cell.angle_gamma   90.00
#
_symmetry.space_group_name_H-M   'P 1'
#
loop_
_entity.id
_entity.type
_entity.pdbx_description
1 polymer ?
#
loop_
_entity_poly.entity_id
_entity_poly.type
_entity_poly.pdbx_seq_one_letter_code
_entity_poly.pdbx_strand_id
1 'polypeptide(L)' 'MENKKKVLVVEGCSIDEKLKLATQNLHYVNILPSMGINVYIILLHDTLVMSRDAVNKIVEPMHTPINR' A
#
# COMPACT_ATOMS: atom_id res chain seq x y z
N MET A 1 -2.05 -2.23 -24.30
CA MET A 1 -1.13 -2.08 -23.15
C MET A 1 -1.29 -3.27 -22.20
N GLU A 2 -1.24 -4.51 -22.71
CA GLU A 2 -1.75 -5.71 -22.00
C GLU A 2 -0.72 -6.45 -21.12
N ASN A 3 0.49 -5.91 -20.93
CA ASN A 3 1.58 -6.64 -20.24
C ASN A 3 2.36 -5.82 -19.20
N LYS A 4 1.75 -4.77 -18.61
CA LYS A 4 2.43 -4.00 -17.56
C LYS A 4 2.00 -4.48 -16.18
N LYS A 5 2.96 -5.00 -15.41
CA LYS A 5 2.77 -5.39 -14.00
C LYS A 5 2.40 -4.17 -13.17
N LYS A 6 1.32 -4.25 -12.41
CA LYS A 6 0.84 -3.21 -11.51
C LYS A 6 1.51 -3.35 -10.15
N VAL A 7 1.91 -2.22 -9.58
CA VAL A 7 2.60 -2.16 -8.28
C VAL A 7 1.77 -1.32 -7.31
N LEU A 8 1.53 -1.86 -6.13
CA LEU A 8 0.96 -1.13 -5.00
C LEU A 8 2.05 -0.84 -3.98
N VAL A 9 2.25 0.43 -3.65
CA VAL A 9 3.17 0.90 -2.60
C VAL A 9 2.34 1.34 -1.40
N VAL A 10 2.69 0.81 -0.22
CA VAL A 10 2.00 1.11 1.04
C VAL A 10 2.97 1.79 2.00
N GLU A 11 2.59 3.00 2.40
CA GLU A 11 3.29 3.76 3.44
C GLU A 11 2.53 3.71 4.77
N GLY A 12 3.20 4.03 5.88
CA GLY A 12 2.60 3.91 7.21
C GLY A 12 1.48 4.93 7.47
N CYS A 13 1.82 6.14 7.91
CA CYS A 13 0.81 7.18 8.21
C CYS A 13 0.58 8.13 7.03
N SER A 14 1.65 8.79 6.59
CA SER A 14 1.61 9.82 5.55
C SER A 14 2.50 9.41 4.39
N ILE A 15 2.05 9.71 3.18
CA ILE A 15 2.83 9.51 1.97
C ILE A 15 3.88 10.62 1.87
N ASP A 16 5.14 10.26 1.66
CA ASP A 16 6.22 11.21 1.39
C ASP A 16 5.92 12.03 0.12
N GLU A 17 6.15 13.34 0.18
CA GLU A 17 5.80 14.26 -0.91
C GLU A 17 6.60 13.96 -2.19
N LYS A 18 7.89 13.64 -2.08
CA LYS A 18 8.72 13.32 -3.26
C LYS A 18 8.26 12.03 -3.89
N LEU A 19 7.92 11.03 -3.07
CA LEU A 19 7.38 9.77 -3.54
C LEU A 19 6.05 9.98 -4.27
N LYS A 20 5.14 10.79 -3.69
CA LYS A 20 3.88 11.16 -4.34
C LYS A 20 4.10 11.83 -5.70
N LEU A 21 5.00 12.82 -5.76
CA LEU A 21 5.32 13.52 -7.00
C LEU A 21 5.93 12.58 -8.06
N ALA A 22 6.74 11.62 -7.64
CA ALA A 22 7.35 10.63 -8.53
C ALA A 22 6.34 9.62 -9.10
N THR A 23 5.29 9.27 -8.34
CA THR A 23 4.34 8.21 -8.74
C THR A 23 3.02 8.71 -9.30
N GLN A 24 2.60 9.95 -9.02
CA GLN A 24 1.25 10.45 -9.32
C GLN A 24 0.81 10.33 -10.79
N ASN A 25 1.76 10.35 -11.74
CA ASN A 25 1.47 10.29 -13.18
C ASN A 25 1.68 8.87 -13.78
N LEU A 26 2.04 7.88 -12.96
CA LEU A 26 2.33 6.52 -13.43
C LEU A 26 1.06 5.66 -13.38
N HIS A 27 0.57 5.24 -14.54
CA HIS A 27 -0.70 4.50 -14.66
C HIS A 27 -0.72 3.10 -14.00
N TYR A 28 0.45 2.57 -13.63
CA TYR A 28 0.63 1.21 -13.11
C TYR A 28 1.20 1.20 -11.68
N VAL A 29 1.36 2.38 -11.06
CA VAL A 29 1.86 2.51 -9.70
C VAL A 29 0.80 3.22 -8.86
N ASN A 30 0.31 2.53 -7.85
CA ASN A 30 -0.61 3.09 -6.87
C ASN A 30 0.11 3.25 -5.54
N ILE A 31 -0.15 4.34 -4.84
CA ILE A 31 0.40 4.59 -3.50
C ILE A 31 -0.71 4.94 -2.52
N LEU A 32 -0.71 4.29 -1.36
CA LEU A 32 -1.74 4.43 -0.33
C LEU A 32 -1.10 4.42 1.07
N PRO A 33 -1.67 5.10 2.07
CA PRO A 33 -1.32 4.87 3.46
C PRO A 33 -1.87 3.52 3.95
N SER A 34 -1.29 2.96 5.01
CA SER A 34 -1.66 1.62 5.53
C SER A 34 -3.11 1.56 5.99
N MET A 35 -3.65 2.68 6.47
CA MET A 35 -5.07 2.81 6.86
C MET A 35 -6.04 2.68 5.68
N GLY A 36 -5.59 2.93 4.45
CA GLY A 36 -6.41 2.86 3.24
C GLY A 36 -6.31 1.53 2.47
N ILE A 37 -5.54 0.57 2.99
CA ILE A 37 -5.33 -0.71 2.32
C ILE A 37 -6.59 -1.56 2.37
N ASN A 38 -6.91 -2.23 1.26
CA ASN A 38 -8.02 -3.19 1.19
C ASN A 38 -7.64 -4.39 0.34
N VAL A 39 -8.31 -5.52 0.60
CA VAL A 39 -8.03 -6.81 -0.07
C VAL A 39 -8.21 -6.70 -1.58
N TYR A 40 -9.26 -6.02 -2.04
CA TYR A 40 -9.55 -5.88 -3.47
C TYR A 40 -8.43 -5.19 -4.24
N ILE A 41 -7.89 -4.10 -3.70
CA ILE A 41 -6.77 -3.37 -4.29
C ILE A 41 -5.50 -4.25 -4.27
N ILE A 42 -5.24 -5.01 -3.20
CA ILE A 42 -4.09 -5.93 -3.17
C ILE A 42 -4.20 -6.95 -4.31
N LEU A 43 -5.38 -7.56 -4.50
CA LEU A 43 -5.62 -8.56 -5.55
C LEU A 43 -5.58 -7.95 -6.97
N LEU A 44 -5.79 -6.66 -7.12
CA LEU A 44 -5.74 -5.95 -8.41
C LEU A 44 -4.30 -5.69 -8.89
N HIS A 45 -3.29 -5.83 -8.02
CA HIS A 45 -1.89 -5.54 -8.32
C HIS A 45 -1.04 -6.81 -8.28
N ASP A 46 -0.01 -6.87 -9.12
CA ASP A 46 0.89 -8.03 -9.20
C ASP A 46 1.96 -8.00 -8.11
N THR A 47 2.25 -6.83 -7.55
CA THR A 47 3.32 -6.64 -6.58
C THR A 47 2.89 -5.66 -5.50
N LEU A 48 3.09 -6.08 -4.25
CA LEU A 48 2.85 -5.29 -3.05
C LEU A 48 4.21 -4.91 -2.44
N VAL A 49 4.48 -3.61 -2.33
CA VAL A 49 5.66 -3.06 -1.65
C VAL A 49 5.17 -2.33 -0.42
N MET A 50 5.70 -2.66 0.77
CA MET A 50 5.31 -2.00 2.01
C MET A 50 6.53 -1.49 2.76
N SER A 51 6.44 -0.29 3.33
CA SER A 51 7.44 0.19 4.28
C SER A 51 7.38 -0.62 5.57
N ARG A 52 8.49 -0.69 6.32
CA ARG A 52 8.53 -1.41 7.60
C ARG A 52 7.51 -0.84 8.60
N ASP A 53 7.32 0.48 8.59
CA ASP A 53 6.30 1.15 9.42
C ASP A 53 4.88 0.72 9.03
N ALA A 54 4.58 0.61 7.72
CA ALA A 54 3.30 0.10 7.24
C ALA A 54 3.03 -1.34 7.69
N VAL A 55 4.03 -2.22 7.64
CA VAL A 55 3.93 -3.60 8.14
C VAL A 55 3.59 -3.59 9.63
N ASN A 56 4.34 -2.84 10.45
CA ASN A 56 4.13 -2.82 11.89
C ASN A 56 2.72 -2.35 12.26
N LYS A 57 2.23 -1.29 11.61
CA LYS A 57 0.86 -0.76 11.83
C LYS A 57 -0.25 -1.75 11.50
N ILE A 58 -0.01 -2.66 10.56
CA ILE A 58 -0.98 -3.70 10.18
C ILE A 58 -0.87 -4.91 11.11
N VAL A 59 0.35 -5.30 11.46
CA VAL A 59 0.62 -6.54 12.22
C VAL A 59 0.32 -6.38 13.72
N GLU A 60 0.63 -5.24 14.33
CA GLU A 60 0.31 -4.95 15.74
C GLU A 60 -1.17 -5.19 16.10
N PRO A 61 -2.16 -4.64 15.36
CA PRO A 61 -3.56 -4.91 15.64
C PRO A 61 -3.98 -6.35 15.31
N MET A 62 -3.31 -7.04 14.39
CA MET A 62 -3.61 -8.45 14.09
C MET A 62 -3.26 -9.39 15.24
N HIS A 63 -2.24 -9.05 16.04
CA HIS A 63 -1.90 -9.80 17.26
C HIS A 63 -2.85 -9.50 18.43
N THR A 64 -3.60 -8.41 18.35
CA THR A 64 -4.53 -8.01 19.40
C THR A 64 -5.89 -8.69 19.16
N PRO A 65 -6.42 -9.46 20.14
CA PRO A 65 -7.75 -10.05 20.01
C PRO A 65 -8.80 -8.97 19.76
N ILE A 66 -9.64 -9.18 18.75
CA ILE A 66 -10.77 -8.29 18.49
C ILE A 66 -11.80 -8.54 19.59
N ASN A 67 -11.83 -7.64 20.59
CA ASN A 67 -12.91 -7.61 21.56
C ASN A 67 -14.12 -6.95 20.89
N ARG A 68 -15.17 -7.75 20.66
CA ARG A 68 -16.46 -7.28 20.13
C ARG A 68 -17.40 -6.92 21.26
#